data_AF-A0A9X2CV26-F1
#
_entry.id   AF-A0A9X2CV26-F1
#
_cell.length_a   1.000
_cell.length_b   1.000
_cell.length_c   1.000
_cell.angle_alpha   90.00
_cell.angle_beta   90.00
_cell.angle_gamma   90.00
#
_symmetry.space_group_name_H-M   'P 1'
#
loop_
_entity.id
_entity.type
_entity.pdbx_description
1 polymer ?
#
loop_
_entity_poly.entity_id
_entity_poly.type
_entity_poly.pdbx_seq_one_letter_code
_entity_poly.pdbx_strand_id
1 'polypeptide(L)'
;MSSININNFHERELHPFLNYYLHHSLGIAAKTIYQERSINTTKGENEWIHPDMVGYSITTSNWSEKVVSLAEQYNMPKVILFSFELKKEITMSNLREVFFQAVSNSSWANEGYLVAADINTENKKLMEKMKRLSNSFGIGIIKLNIEDPKFSVILSSAKRREEIDGDTVNNLFEINKDFKDFLLDVESGVKINRIVHYNLDEVRTLSELKDVIVSGEEHDVVTDNINQEECSLNEQIEIMDWSSNVTGKKPKRIVIYDQEYEATSWKGIYISFCQFLCSKKLEQFKKTKLKGKKRDYFSTSDKELRVAYYLEEAELYMEVNLSAQSILNNIKALMEEFRMDQQNVKIILEKG
;
A
#
# COMPACT_ATOMS: atom_id res chain seq x y z
N MET A 1 8.53 31.94 -5.95
CA MET A 1 7.93 30.63 -5.66
C MET A 1 7.17 30.81 -4.38
N SER A 2 5.84 30.69 -4.43
CA SER A 2 5.00 30.65 -3.23
C SER A 2 5.47 29.47 -2.39
N SER A 3 5.83 29.72 -1.14
CA SER A 3 6.10 28.66 -0.17
C SER A 3 4.80 27.91 0.07
N ILE A 4 4.80 26.58 -0.10
CA ILE A 4 3.63 25.73 0.16
C ILE A 4 3.17 25.93 1.61
N ASN A 5 1.89 26.30 1.81
CA ASN A 5 1.33 26.43 3.15
C ASN A 5 0.85 25.07 3.67
N ILE A 6 1.71 24.41 4.45
CA ILE A 6 1.46 23.08 5.01
C ILE A 6 0.21 23.03 5.90
N ASN A 7 -0.26 24.17 6.43
CA ASN A 7 -1.47 24.21 7.25
C ASN A 7 -2.73 23.77 6.49
N ASN A 8 -2.76 23.98 5.18
CA ASN A 8 -3.91 23.64 4.33
C ASN A 8 -3.99 22.14 4.00
N PHE A 9 -2.95 21.37 4.32
CA PHE A 9 -2.96 19.92 4.13
C PHE A 9 -3.57 19.22 5.35
N HIS A 10 -4.29 18.14 5.09
CA HIS A 10 -4.55 17.10 6.07
C HIS A 10 -3.31 16.18 6.18
N GLU A 11 -3.00 15.61 7.35
CA GLU A 11 -1.82 14.75 7.53
C GLU A 11 -1.78 13.57 6.54
N ARG A 12 -2.96 13.04 6.25
CA ARG A 12 -3.16 11.98 5.25
C ARG A 12 -2.68 12.35 3.83
N GLU A 13 -2.71 13.63 3.47
CA GLU A 13 -2.24 14.08 2.16
C GLU A 13 -0.71 14.01 2.04
N LEU A 14 0.01 13.82 3.15
CA LEU A 14 1.46 13.59 3.15
C LEU A 14 1.83 12.16 2.73
N HIS A 15 0.90 11.21 2.81
CA HIS A 15 1.18 9.79 2.60
C HIS A 15 1.76 9.48 1.20
N PRO A 16 1.21 10.04 0.10
CA PRO A 16 1.77 9.78 -1.24
C PRO A 16 3.20 10.32 -1.40
N PHE A 17 3.54 11.45 -0.75
CA PHE A 17 4.88 12.02 -0.78
C PHE A 17 5.86 11.15 0.01
N LEU A 18 5.45 10.66 1.18
CA LEU A 18 6.26 9.70 1.93
C LEU A 18 6.43 8.40 1.14
N ASN A 19 5.37 7.81 0.60
CA ASN A 19 5.45 6.59 -0.21
C ASN A 19 6.42 6.75 -1.39
N TYR A 20 6.41 7.91 -2.05
CA TYR A 20 7.37 8.24 -3.10
C TYR A 20 8.82 8.15 -2.59
N TYR A 21 9.12 8.83 -1.49
CA TYR A 21 10.46 8.85 -0.90
C TYR A 21 10.90 7.46 -0.45
N LEU A 22 10.03 6.73 0.26
CA LEU A 22 10.27 5.36 0.73
C LEU A 22 10.61 4.42 -0.41
N HIS A 23 9.84 4.44 -1.50
CA HIS A 23 10.07 3.58 -2.65
C HIS A 23 11.38 3.90 -3.36
N HIS A 24 11.59 5.16 -3.73
CA HIS A 24 12.71 5.54 -4.60
C HIS A 24 14.04 5.66 -3.86
N SER A 25 14.03 6.05 -2.59
CA SER A 25 15.25 6.35 -1.83
C SER A 25 15.63 5.26 -0.86
N LEU A 26 14.65 4.56 -0.29
CA LEU A 26 14.88 3.55 0.75
C LEU A 26 14.54 2.11 0.32
N GLY A 27 13.91 1.92 -0.85
CA GLY A 27 13.49 0.60 -1.31
C GLY A 27 12.43 -0.05 -0.42
N ILE A 28 11.64 0.77 0.27
CA ILE A 28 10.57 0.35 1.17
C ILE A 28 9.25 0.43 0.42
N ALA A 29 8.47 -0.65 0.47
CA ALA A 29 7.14 -0.70 -0.10
C ALA A 29 6.12 -0.50 1.03
N ALA A 30 5.24 0.50 0.89
CA ALA A 30 4.42 0.99 1.98
C ALA A 30 2.91 0.81 1.72
N LYS A 31 2.14 0.84 2.82
CA LYS A 31 0.68 0.85 2.82
C LYS A 31 0.18 1.86 3.85
N THR A 32 -0.80 2.66 3.47
CA THR A 32 -1.55 3.52 4.40
C THR A 32 -2.49 2.68 5.25
N ILE A 33 -2.52 2.93 6.56
CA ILE A 33 -3.44 2.29 7.49
C ILE A 33 -4.56 3.27 7.83
N TYR A 34 -5.78 2.93 7.43
CA TYR A 34 -6.95 3.76 7.70
C TYR A 34 -7.59 3.32 9.02
N GLN A 35 -7.58 4.22 10.00
CA GLN A 35 -8.18 3.98 11.30
C GLN A 35 -9.69 3.67 11.19
N GLU A 36 -10.40 4.32 10.27
CA GLU A 36 -11.82 4.10 10.02
C GLU A 36 -12.14 2.68 9.49
N ARG A 37 -11.12 1.92 9.09
CA ARG A 37 -11.25 0.52 8.64
C ARG A 37 -10.98 -0.50 9.75
N SER A 38 -11.00 -0.04 11.00
CA SER A 38 -10.91 -0.90 12.17
C SER A 38 -12.26 -1.32 12.74
N ILE A 39 -12.36 -2.56 13.23
CA ILE A 39 -13.55 -3.09 13.92
C ILE A 39 -13.53 -2.75 15.41
N ASN A 40 -14.71 -2.50 16.01
CA ASN A 40 -14.93 -2.28 17.45
C ASN A 40 -14.17 -1.07 18.06
N THR A 41 -14.35 0.11 17.49
CA THR A 41 -13.73 1.33 18.04
C THR A 41 -14.63 2.01 19.06
N THR A 42 -14.40 1.76 20.36
CA THR A 42 -14.92 2.60 21.45
C THR A 42 -14.24 3.97 21.40
N LYS A 43 -15.02 5.07 21.30
CA LYS A 43 -14.50 6.46 21.27
C LYS A 43 -13.60 6.71 22.49
N GLY A 44 -12.28 6.74 22.28
CA GLY A 44 -11.27 7.04 23.31
C GLY A 44 -10.02 6.16 23.26
N GLU A 45 -10.14 4.88 22.87
CA GLU A 45 -8.99 3.96 22.71
C GLU A 45 -8.23 4.23 21.40
N ASN A 46 -8.93 4.81 20.43
CA ASN A 46 -8.53 5.02 19.05
C ASN A 46 -7.25 5.84 18.80
N GLU A 47 -6.87 6.77 19.67
CA GLU A 47 -5.77 7.72 19.38
C GLU A 47 -4.35 7.11 19.49
N TRP A 48 -4.24 5.88 20.01
CA TRP A 48 -2.95 5.30 20.44
C TRP A 48 -2.67 3.90 19.90
N ILE A 49 -3.44 3.44 18.91
CA ILE A 49 -3.43 2.02 18.50
C ILE A 49 -2.90 1.82 17.08
N HIS A 50 -2.93 2.84 16.21
CA HIS A 50 -2.63 2.65 14.79
C HIS A 50 -1.49 3.54 14.32
N PRO A 51 -0.48 2.99 13.62
CA PRO A 51 0.40 3.81 12.81
C PRO A 51 -0.36 4.37 11.60
N ASP A 52 0.08 5.50 11.07
CA ASP A 52 -0.51 6.10 9.86
C ASP A 52 -0.14 5.32 8.59
N MET A 53 1.12 4.87 8.53
CA MET A 53 1.63 4.04 7.43
C MET A 53 2.54 2.93 7.96
N VAL A 54 2.54 1.82 7.24
CA VAL A 54 3.45 0.70 7.48
C VAL A 54 4.20 0.38 6.20
N GLY A 55 5.35 -0.27 6.31
CA GLY A 55 6.11 -0.68 5.13
C GLY A 55 6.98 -1.89 5.39
N TYR A 56 7.44 -2.53 4.32
CA TYR A 56 8.42 -3.59 4.43
C TYR A 56 9.44 -3.54 3.30
N SER A 57 10.58 -4.18 3.57
CA SER A 57 11.62 -4.44 2.57
C SER A 57 12.09 -5.89 2.69
N ILE A 58 12.46 -6.50 1.57
CA ILE A 58 13.09 -7.82 1.54
C ILE A 58 14.59 -7.66 1.37
N THR A 59 15.33 -8.06 2.41
CA THR A 59 16.79 -7.81 2.56
C THR A 59 17.63 -8.56 1.53
N THR A 60 17.11 -9.68 1.03
CA THR A 60 17.82 -10.60 0.15
C THR A 60 17.25 -10.63 -1.28
N SER A 61 16.39 -9.67 -1.63
CA SER A 61 15.65 -9.65 -2.90
C SER A 61 16.53 -9.51 -4.14
N ASN A 62 17.69 -8.87 -4.01
CA ASN A 62 18.69 -8.70 -5.07
C ASN A 62 19.86 -9.69 -4.99
N TRP A 63 19.80 -10.67 -4.08
CA TRP A 63 20.88 -11.64 -3.89
C TRP A 63 20.73 -12.84 -4.83
N SER A 64 21.85 -13.49 -5.13
CA SER A 64 21.83 -14.76 -5.87
C SER A 64 21.28 -15.89 -4.99
N GLU A 65 20.59 -16.86 -5.58
CA GLU A 65 19.92 -17.96 -4.87
C GLU A 65 20.82 -18.68 -3.85
N LYS A 66 22.08 -18.99 -4.21
CA LYS A 66 23.03 -19.63 -3.28
C LYS A 66 23.32 -18.79 -2.03
N VAL A 67 23.34 -17.47 -2.17
CA VAL A 67 23.59 -16.54 -1.05
C VAL A 67 22.33 -16.44 -0.18
N VAL A 68 21.14 -16.46 -0.79
CA VAL A 68 19.86 -16.53 -0.05
C VAL A 68 19.80 -17.81 0.79
N SER A 69 20.11 -18.98 0.20
CA SER A 69 20.14 -20.24 0.94
C SER A 69 21.16 -20.25 2.08
N LEU A 70 22.31 -19.57 1.89
CA LEU A 70 23.28 -19.40 2.97
C LEU A 70 22.73 -18.49 4.07
N ALA A 71 22.12 -17.36 3.72
CA ALA A 71 21.51 -16.43 4.66
C ALA A 71 20.43 -17.11 5.53
N GLU A 72 19.63 -18.00 4.93
CA GLU A 72 18.67 -18.85 5.63
C GLU A 72 19.32 -19.78 6.65
N GLN A 73 20.44 -20.42 6.30
CA GLN A 73 21.19 -21.28 7.24
C GLN A 73 21.76 -20.52 8.44
N TYR A 74 22.01 -19.22 8.28
CA TYR A 74 22.48 -18.32 9.34
C TYR A 74 21.35 -17.56 10.04
N ASN A 75 20.07 -17.88 9.77
CA ASN A 75 18.90 -17.19 10.31
C ASN A 75 18.94 -15.65 10.11
N MET A 76 19.48 -15.20 8.97
CA MET A 76 19.46 -13.77 8.66
C MET A 76 18.01 -13.30 8.43
N PRO A 77 17.59 -12.14 8.98
CA PRO A 77 16.24 -11.62 8.77
C PRO A 77 16.00 -11.35 7.28
N LYS A 78 14.99 -12.03 6.70
CA LYS A 78 14.58 -11.86 5.29
C LYS A 78 13.79 -10.58 5.05
N VAL A 79 13.14 -10.08 6.09
CA VAL A 79 12.24 -8.93 6.04
C VAL A 79 12.59 -7.93 7.13
N ILE A 80 12.40 -6.66 6.83
CA ILE A 80 12.40 -5.57 7.79
C ILE A 80 11.05 -4.88 7.70
N LEU A 81 10.34 -4.78 8.82
CA LEU A 81 9.09 -4.05 8.95
C LEU A 81 9.33 -2.64 9.46
N PHE A 82 8.59 -1.71 8.89
CA PHE A 82 8.65 -0.28 9.18
C PHE A 82 7.28 0.22 9.60
N SER A 83 7.27 1.20 10.49
CA SER A 83 6.08 1.89 10.94
C SER A 83 6.34 3.39 10.96
N PHE A 84 5.38 4.17 10.47
CA PHE A 84 5.50 5.62 10.31
C PHE A 84 4.30 6.32 10.94
N GLU A 85 4.59 7.30 11.78
CA GLU A 85 3.64 8.27 12.32
C GLU A 85 3.92 9.62 11.63
N LEU A 86 2.92 10.17 10.95
CA LEU A 86 3.05 11.41 10.18
C LEU A 86 2.48 12.58 10.97
N LYS A 87 3.14 13.73 10.85
CA LYS A 87 2.68 15.01 11.38
C LYS A 87 2.89 16.12 10.37
N LYS A 88 2.06 17.16 10.42
CA LYS A 88 2.26 18.35 9.57
C LYS A 88 3.53 19.10 9.97
N GLU A 89 3.66 19.36 11.27
CA GLU A 89 4.75 20.15 11.83
C GLU A 89 5.29 19.58 13.14
N ILE A 90 6.59 19.76 13.36
CA ILE A 90 7.24 19.51 14.65
C ILE A 90 7.88 20.81 15.14
N THR A 91 7.42 21.27 16.29
CA THR A 91 7.84 22.49 16.96
C THR A 91 8.32 22.19 18.39
N MET A 92 8.90 23.18 19.07
CA MET A 92 9.36 22.98 20.45
C MET A 92 8.23 22.69 21.45
N SER A 93 7.03 23.20 21.19
CA SER A 93 5.83 23.01 22.02
C SER A 93 5.24 21.62 21.84
N ASN A 94 5.10 21.14 20.60
CA ASN A 94 4.43 19.85 20.33
C ASN A 94 5.36 18.63 20.34
N LEU A 95 6.70 18.80 20.19
CA LEU A 95 7.64 17.71 19.96
C LEU A 95 7.46 16.51 20.90
N ARG A 96 7.25 16.74 22.20
CA ARG A 96 7.13 15.62 23.14
C ARG A 96 5.89 14.77 22.86
N GLU A 97 4.76 15.42 22.68
CA GLU A 97 3.47 14.77 22.46
C GLU A 97 3.53 13.91 21.20
N VAL A 98 3.86 14.51 20.05
CA VAL A 98 3.93 13.79 18.78
C VAL A 98 4.99 12.71 18.75
N PHE A 99 6.12 12.91 19.45
CA PHE A 99 7.16 11.89 19.54
C PHE A 99 6.69 10.70 20.38
N PHE A 100 5.98 10.91 21.48
CA PHE A 100 5.46 9.80 22.28
C PHE A 100 4.27 9.10 21.63
N GLN A 101 3.52 9.79 20.78
CA GLN A 101 2.55 9.13 19.89
C GLN A 101 3.26 8.18 18.92
N ALA A 102 4.33 8.63 18.25
CA ALA A 102 5.13 7.77 17.39
C ALA A 102 5.77 6.59 18.16
N VAL A 103 6.21 6.81 19.40
CA VAL A 103 6.69 5.72 20.27
C VAL A 103 5.58 4.69 20.51
N SER A 104 4.36 5.12 20.86
CA SER A 104 3.23 4.22 21.09
C SER A 104 2.87 3.43 19.84
N ASN A 105 2.71 4.13 18.70
CA ASN A 105 2.12 3.55 17.49
C ASN A 105 3.13 2.79 16.62
N SER A 106 4.44 3.06 16.76
CA SER A 106 5.47 2.55 15.85
C SER A 106 6.60 1.75 16.50
N SER A 107 6.62 1.58 17.82
CA SER A 107 7.65 0.78 18.50
C SER A 107 7.57 -0.72 18.24
N TRP A 108 6.47 -1.22 17.70
CA TRP A 108 6.28 -2.65 17.43
C TRP A 108 7.14 -3.14 16.25
N ALA A 109 7.51 -2.25 15.32
CA ALA A 109 8.23 -2.59 14.10
C ALA A 109 9.75 -2.70 14.30
N ASN A 110 10.47 -3.24 13.31
CA ASN A 110 11.94 -3.24 13.33
C ASN A 110 12.47 -1.81 13.34
N GLU A 111 11.85 -0.90 12.57
CA GLU A 111 12.16 0.51 12.59
C GLU A 111 10.89 1.37 12.60
N GLY A 112 10.72 2.17 13.67
CA GLY A 112 9.66 3.16 13.79
C GLY A 112 10.17 4.57 13.47
N TYR A 113 9.38 5.36 12.75
CA TYR A 113 9.74 6.72 12.35
C TYR A 113 8.61 7.72 12.66
N LEU A 114 8.99 8.87 13.24
CA LEU A 114 8.18 10.08 13.22
C LEU A 114 8.53 10.88 11.96
N VAL A 115 7.55 11.22 11.16
CA VAL A 115 7.74 11.94 9.88
C VAL A 115 7.02 13.27 9.98
N ALA A 116 7.67 14.36 9.57
CA ALA A 116 6.97 15.63 9.43
C ALA A 116 7.42 16.44 8.22
N ALA A 117 6.48 17.20 7.66
CA ALA A 117 6.73 18.08 6.53
C ALA A 117 7.41 19.38 6.95
N ASP A 118 6.93 20.02 8.01
CA ASP A 118 7.55 21.22 8.57
C ASP A 118 8.37 20.92 9.82
N ILE A 119 9.67 21.17 9.71
CA ILE A 119 10.63 21.11 10.82
C ILE A 119 11.63 22.24 10.63
N ASN A 120 11.69 23.15 11.61
CA ASN A 120 12.71 24.20 11.63
C ASN A 120 14.08 23.60 11.99
N THR A 121 14.82 23.17 10.96
CA THR A 121 16.14 22.55 11.07
C THR A 121 17.24 23.52 11.50
N GLU A 122 17.00 24.83 11.44
CA GLU A 122 17.94 25.85 11.92
C GLU A 122 17.88 26.02 13.44
N ASN A 123 16.77 25.61 14.07
CA ASN A 123 16.62 25.64 15.52
C ASN A 123 17.44 24.54 16.20
N LYS A 124 18.67 24.86 16.59
CA LYS A 124 19.59 23.93 17.27
C LYS A 124 19.00 23.26 18.51
N LYS A 125 18.21 23.98 19.33
CA LYS A 125 17.60 23.42 20.55
C LYS A 125 16.58 22.35 20.22
N LEU A 126 15.77 22.57 19.17
CA LEU A 126 14.81 21.59 18.68
C LEU A 126 15.54 20.33 18.18
N MET A 127 16.54 20.51 17.32
CA MET A 127 17.34 19.42 16.76
C MET A 127 18.07 18.59 17.83
N GLU A 128 18.65 19.23 18.83
CA GLU A 128 19.29 18.53 19.97
C GLU A 128 18.28 17.73 20.80
N LYS A 129 17.09 18.29 21.05
CA LYS A 129 16.02 17.61 21.79
C LYS A 129 15.47 16.41 21.02
N MET A 130 15.22 16.56 19.71
CA MET A 130 14.83 15.48 18.80
C MET A 130 15.86 14.35 18.80
N LYS A 131 17.14 14.67 18.63
CA LYS A 131 18.23 13.69 18.64
C LYS A 131 18.31 12.94 19.97
N ARG A 132 18.14 13.64 21.11
CA ARG A 132 18.11 13.01 22.44
C ARG A 132 16.94 12.04 22.57
N LEU A 133 15.72 12.44 22.17
CA LEU A 133 14.54 11.57 22.19
C LEU A 133 14.73 10.34 21.30
N SER A 134 15.18 10.54 20.05
CA SER A 134 15.46 9.45 19.10
C SER A 134 16.47 8.45 19.67
N ASN A 135 17.58 8.93 20.23
CA ASN A 135 18.58 8.07 20.87
C ASN A 135 18.05 7.31 22.09
N SER A 136 17.16 7.91 22.87
CA SER A 136 16.60 7.29 24.09
C SER A 136 15.53 6.24 23.79
N PHE A 137 14.67 6.48 22.80
CA PHE A 137 13.48 5.65 22.55
C PHE A 137 13.54 4.84 21.25
N GLY A 138 14.52 5.12 20.38
CA GLY A 138 14.77 4.36 19.15
C GLY A 138 13.89 4.74 17.96
N ILE A 139 13.03 5.74 18.07
CA ILE A 139 12.23 6.25 16.95
C ILE A 139 13.08 7.18 16.09
N GLY A 140 13.15 6.88 14.79
CA GLY A 140 13.82 7.72 13.81
C GLY A 140 12.98 8.95 13.47
N ILE A 141 13.59 9.95 12.85
CA ILE A 141 12.89 11.17 12.43
C ILE A 141 13.20 11.51 10.98
N ILE A 142 12.16 11.68 10.17
CA ILE A 142 12.24 12.04 8.76
C ILE A 142 11.65 13.44 8.58
N LYS A 143 12.40 14.34 7.93
CA LYS A 143 11.85 15.57 7.36
C LYS A 143 11.44 15.28 5.93
N LEU A 144 10.14 15.30 5.69
CA LEU A 144 9.54 15.09 4.38
C LEU A 144 9.61 16.39 3.57
N ASN A 145 10.11 16.31 2.34
CA ASN A 145 10.10 17.44 1.42
C ASN A 145 8.89 17.29 0.47
N ILE A 146 7.84 18.09 0.67
CA ILE A 146 6.62 18.02 -0.16
C ILE A 146 6.88 18.55 -1.58
N GLU A 147 7.71 19.59 -1.72
CA GLU A 147 8.04 20.20 -3.03
C GLU A 147 8.77 19.20 -3.95
N ASP A 148 9.73 18.47 -3.38
CA ASP A 148 10.43 17.39 -4.05
C ASP A 148 10.79 16.27 -3.05
N PRO A 149 9.96 15.22 -2.99
CA PRO A 149 10.12 14.11 -2.04
C PRO A 149 11.46 13.39 -2.11
N LYS A 150 12.19 13.48 -3.23
CA LYS A 150 13.54 12.90 -3.35
C LYS A 150 14.55 13.54 -2.40
N PHE A 151 14.32 14.80 -2.02
CA PHE A 151 15.17 15.54 -1.10
C PHE A 151 14.69 15.47 0.35
N SER A 152 13.75 14.58 0.67
CA SER A 152 13.44 14.24 2.06
C SER A 152 14.67 13.66 2.75
N VAL A 153 14.78 13.84 4.06
CA VAL A 153 15.99 13.49 4.81
C VAL A 153 15.66 12.82 6.13
N ILE A 154 16.40 11.75 6.44
CA ILE A 154 16.43 11.17 7.78
C ILE A 154 17.29 12.08 8.68
N LEU A 155 16.64 12.84 9.55
CA LEU A 155 17.31 13.71 10.53
C LEU A 155 17.90 12.92 11.70
N SER A 156 17.29 11.78 12.04
CA SER A 156 17.79 10.84 13.04
C SER A 156 17.39 9.42 12.64
N SER A 157 18.35 8.51 12.56
CA SER A 157 18.08 7.12 12.19
C SER A 157 17.33 6.40 13.30
N ALA A 158 16.34 5.57 12.93
CA ALA A 158 15.69 4.69 13.90
C ALA A 158 16.69 3.65 14.44
N LYS A 159 16.52 3.25 15.70
CA LYS A 159 17.25 2.12 16.26
C LYS A 159 16.57 0.84 15.80
N ARG A 160 17.20 0.11 14.88
CA ARG A 160 16.70 -1.17 14.41
C ARG A 160 16.57 -2.18 15.56
N ARG A 161 15.38 -2.76 15.70
CA ARG A 161 15.09 -3.88 16.60
C ARG A 161 15.18 -5.19 15.82
N GLU A 162 15.73 -6.23 16.45
CA GLU A 162 15.84 -7.56 15.85
C GLU A 162 14.48 -8.26 15.78
N GLU A 163 13.70 -8.10 16.83
CA GLU A 163 12.37 -8.69 16.99
C GLU A 163 11.28 -7.61 16.91
N ILE A 164 10.14 -8.00 16.35
CA ILE A 164 8.92 -7.20 16.37
C ILE A 164 8.10 -7.51 17.63
N ASP A 165 7.27 -6.58 18.06
CA ASP A 165 6.29 -6.84 19.12
C ASP A 165 5.11 -7.64 18.57
N GLY A 166 5.15 -8.95 18.76
CA GLY A 166 4.13 -9.88 18.27
C GLY A 166 2.74 -9.64 18.82
N ASP A 167 2.61 -9.16 20.07
CA ASP A 167 1.31 -8.90 20.69
C ASP A 167 0.62 -7.70 20.03
N THR A 168 1.38 -6.62 19.82
CA THR A 168 0.88 -5.43 19.11
C THR A 168 0.53 -5.76 17.66
N VAL A 169 1.38 -6.53 16.97
CA VAL A 169 1.15 -6.97 15.57
C VAL A 169 -0.10 -7.84 15.47
N ASN A 170 -0.29 -8.79 16.38
CA ASN A 170 -1.46 -9.66 16.38
C ASN A 170 -2.74 -8.86 16.64
N ASN A 171 -2.70 -7.92 17.60
CA ASN A 171 -3.84 -7.03 17.85
C ASN A 171 -4.19 -6.21 16.61
N LEU A 172 -3.20 -5.58 15.97
CA LEU A 172 -3.40 -4.81 14.73
C LEU A 172 -4.00 -5.65 13.59
N PHE A 173 -3.56 -6.89 13.45
CA PHE A 173 -4.08 -7.82 12.44
C PHE A 173 -5.56 -8.17 12.65
N GLU A 174 -5.97 -8.38 13.90
CA GLU A 174 -7.37 -8.70 14.22
C GLU A 174 -8.29 -7.49 14.04
N ILE A 175 -7.81 -6.29 14.37
CA ILE A 175 -8.68 -5.10 14.41
C ILE A 175 -8.70 -4.29 13.12
N ASN A 176 -7.69 -4.34 12.24
CA ASN A 176 -7.61 -3.44 11.09
C ASN A 176 -7.45 -4.20 9.74
N LYS A 177 -8.41 -3.99 8.82
CA LYS A 177 -8.41 -4.66 7.50
C LYS A 177 -7.18 -4.29 6.66
N ASP A 178 -6.72 -3.04 6.69
CA ASP A 178 -5.55 -2.63 5.92
C ASP A 178 -4.26 -3.27 6.45
N PHE A 179 -4.10 -3.35 7.77
CA PHE A 179 -2.94 -4.00 8.36
C PHE A 179 -2.92 -5.50 8.09
N LYS A 180 -4.10 -6.14 8.10
CA LYS A 180 -4.26 -7.52 7.68
C LYS A 180 -3.82 -7.74 6.22
N ASP A 181 -4.33 -6.91 5.30
CA ASP A 181 -3.96 -6.98 3.88
C ASP A 181 -2.44 -6.74 3.68
N PHE A 182 -1.84 -5.84 4.46
CA PHE A 182 -0.40 -5.62 4.45
C PHE A 182 0.40 -6.85 4.88
N LEU A 183 0.01 -7.52 5.97
CA LEU A 183 0.74 -8.71 6.44
C LEU A 183 0.62 -9.89 5.47
N LEU A 184 -0.49 -10.02 4.73
CA LEU A 184 -0.62 -11.01 3.66
C LEU A 184 0.38 -10.76 2.51
N ASP A 185 0.58 -9.49 2.13
CA ASP A 185 1.58 -9.11 1.14
C ASP A 185 3.00 -9.37 1.65
N VAL A 186 3.28 -9.06 2.92
CA VAL A 186 4.56 -9.35 3.58
C VAL A 186 4.86 -10.85 3.57
N GLU A 187 3.92 -11.68 4.01
CA GLU A 187 4.09 -13.14 4.06
C GLU A 187 4.40 -13.69 2.66
N SER A 188 3.59 -13.29 1.68
CA SER A 188 3.78 -13.66 0.28
C SER A 188 5.16 -13.23 -0.23
N GLY A 189 5.55 -11.99 0.05
CA GLY A 189 6.83 -11.43 -0.36
C GLY A 189 8.04 -12.15 0.25
N VAL A 190 7.94 -12.55 1.51
CA VAL A 190 8.98 -13.35 2.19
C VAL A 190 9.10 -14.74 1.57
N LYS A 191 7.97 -15.41 1.26
CA LYS A 191 7.97 -16.73 0.61
C LYS A 191 8.68 -16.71 -0.75
N ILE A 192 8.44 -15.67 -1.56
CA ILE A 192 9.03 -15.54 -2.90
C ILE A 192 10.34 -14.73 -2.95
N ASN A 193 10.82 -14.25 -1.79
CA ASN A 193 12.00 -13.38 -1.65
C ASN A 193 11.94 -12.09 -2.50
N ARG A 194 10.76 -11.45 -2.63
CA ARG A 194 10.56 -10.20 -3.38
C ARG A 194 9.41 -9.37 -2.83
N ILE A 195 9.33 -8.11 -3.23
CA ILE A 195 8.19 -7.27 -2.88
C ILE A 195 6.95 -7.69 -3.67
N VAL A 196 5.86 -7.90 -2.94
CA VAL A 196 4.51 -8.13 -3.43
C VAL A 196 3.69 -6.85 -3.27
N HIS A 197 3.01 -6.43 -4.33
CA HIS A 197 2.24 -5.18 -4.41
C HIS A 197 0.76 -5.46 -4.69
N TYR A 198 0.09 -6.30 -3.91
CA TYR A 198 -1.33 -6.60 -4.13
C TYR A 198 -2.19 -5.52 -3.49
N ASN A 199 -1.84 -5.17 -2.27
CA ASN A 199 -2.57 -4.29 -1.38
C ASN A 199 -1.77 -3.05 -0.98
N LEU A 200 -0.49 -2.96 -1.37
CA LEU A 200 0.37 -1.79 -1.11
C LEU A 200 -0.09 -0.55 -1.88
N ASP A 201 0.27 0.62 -1.34
CA ASP A 201 -0.05 1.90 -1.94
C ASP A 201 0.72 2.07 -3.26
N GLU A 202 0.01 2.51 -4.31
CA GLU A 202 0.63 2.82 -5.60
C GLU A 202 1.57 4.03 -5.46
N VAL A 203 2.74 3.91 -6.09
CA VAL A 203 3.75 4.98 -6.09
C VAL A 203 3.39 5.99 -7.16
N ARG A 204 2.88 7.16 -6.73
CA ARG A 204 2.53 8.26 -7.64
C ARG A 204 3.77 8.83 -8.33
N THR A 205 3.57 9.38 -9.52
CA THR A 205 4.57 10.15 -10.25
C THR A 205 4.73 11.55 -9.67
N LEU A 206 5.86 12.21 -9.94
CA LEU A 206 6.07 13.60 -9.51
C LEU A 206 5.02 14.58 -10.07
N SER A 207 4.44 14.27 -11.24
CA SER A 207 3.36 15.10 -11.81
C SER A 207 2.07 14.94 -11.00
N GLU A 208 1.66 13.71 -10.70
CA GLU A 208 0.47 13.44 -9.89
C GLU A 208 0.59 13.98 -8.46
N LEU A 209 1.82 14.03 -7.91
CA LEU A 209 2.07 14.66 -6.61
C LEU A 209 1.92 16.17 -6.64
N LYS A 210 2.25 16.83 -7.76
CA LYS A 210 2.01 18.28 -7.91
C LYS A 210 0.53 18.61 -7.94
N ASP A 211 -0.29 17.74 -8.53
CA ASP A 211 -1.74 17.94 -8.55
C ASP A 211 -2.33 17.91 -7.14
N VAL A 212 -1.76 17.11 -6.22
CA VAL A 212 -2.14 17.09 -4.80
C VAL A 212 -1.81 18.42 -4.11
N ILE A 213 -0.67 19.03 -4.45
CA ILE A 213 -0.29 20.34 -3.91
C ILE A 213 -1.29 21.40 -4.36
N VAL A 214 -1.65 21.40 -5.64
CA VAL A 214 -2.59 22.37 -6.22
C VAL A 214 -3.99 22.21 -5.62
N SER A 215 -4.48 20.98 -5.44
CA SER A 215 -5.79 20.76 -4.81
C SER A 215 -5.81 21.21 -3.34
N GLY A 216 -4.71 21.04 -2.60
CA GLY A 216 -4.59 21.52 -1.22
C GLY A 216 -4.59 23.04 -1.09
N GLU A 217 -4.15 23.77 -2.13
CA GLU A 217 -4.16 25.24 -2.17
C GLU A 217 -5.55 25.84 -2.49
N GLU A 218 -6.45 25.10 -3.16
CA GLU A 218 -7.78 25.59 -3.57
C GLU A 218 -8.85 25.51 -2.46
N HIS A 219 -8.57 24.86 -1.32
CA HIS A 219 -9.51 24.68 -0.20
C HIS A 219 -9.72 25.92 0.70
N ASP A 220 -9.24 27.10 0.31
CA ASP A 220 -9.36 28.36 1.05
C ASP A 220 -10.68 29.15 0.77
N VAL A 221 -11.84 28.49 0.71
CA VAL A 221 -13.14 29.16 0.96
C VAL A 221 -14.17 28.15 1.47
N VAL A 222 -14.84 28.50 2.58
CA VAL A 222 -16.07 27.95 3.18
C VAL A 222 -15.87 27.20 4.51
N THR A 223 -16.22 27.93 5.57
CA THR A 223 -16.48 27.49 6.95
C THR A 223 -17.68 26.56 7.08
N ASP A 224 -17.53 25.55 7.94
CA ASP A 224 -18.49 24.84 8.79
C ASP A 224 -19.95 24.69 8.35
N ASN A 225 -20.38 23.43 8.17
CA ASN A 225 -21.55 22.84 8.86
C ASN A 225 -21.70 21.36 8.43
N ILE A 226 -21.35 20.42 9.30
CA ILE A 226 -21.69 19.00 9.12
C ILE A 226 -22.99 18.72 9.88
N ASN A 227 -24.10 18.67 9.14
CA ASN A 227 -25.28 17.96 9.57
C ASN A 227 -25.11 16.48 9.20
N GLN A 228 -25.33 15.61 10.19
CA GLN A 228 -25.55 14.19 10.01
C GLN A 228 -26.86 13.99 9.25
N GLU A 229 -26.81 13.32 8.10
CA GLU A 229 -27.97 12.59 7.58
C GLU A 229 -27.51 11.22 7.09
N GLU A 230 -28.07 10.18 7.73
CA GLU A 230 -28.19 8.84 7.17
C GLU A 230 -28.98 8.93 5.85
N CYS A 231 -28.53 8.26 4.79
CA CYS A 231 -29.44 7.90 3.72
C CYS A 231 -29.01 6.61 3.02
N SER A 232 -29.84 5.59 3.20
CA SER A 232 -29.91 4.40 2.37
C SER A 232 -30.32 4.79 0.94
N LEU A 233 -29.45 4.51 -0.04
CA LEU A 233 -29.77 4.69 -1.44
C LEU A 233 -29.64 3.36 -2.19
N ASN A 234 -30.76 2.96 -2.81
CA ASN A 234 -30.83 1.95 -3.85
C ASN A 234 -29.79 2.27 -4.96
N GLU A 235 -28.63 1.62 -4.93
CA GLU A 235 -27.61 1.75 -5.97
C GLU A 235 -28.14 1.14 -7.29
N GLN A 236 -28.47 1.98 -8.27
CA GLN A 236 -28.49 1.53 -9.67
C GLN A 236 -27.08 1.06 -10.05
N ILE A 237 -26.94 -0.23 -10.32
CA ILE A 237 -25.67 -0.89 -10.64
C ILE A 237 -25.35 -0.67 -12.12
N GLU A 238 -24.23 0.01 -12.43
CA GLU A 238 -23.69 0.02 -13.80
C GLU A 238 -22.91 -1.28 -14.03
N ILE A 239 -23.42 -2.14 -14.91
CA ILE A 239 -22.73 -3.36 -15.33
C ILE A 239 -21.95 -3.06 -16.61
N MET A 240 -20.68 -3.42 -16.63
CA MET A 240 -19.81 -3.30 -17.80
C MET A 240 -20.36 -4.12 -18.97
N ASP A 241 -20.46 -3.49 -20.14
CA ASP A 241 -20.67 -4.20 -21.39
C ASP A 241 -19.34 -4.71 -21.96
N TRP A 242 -19.24 -6.02 -22.17
CA TRP A 242 -18.08 -6.68 -22.77
C TRP A 242 -17.73 -6.16 -24.18
N SER A 243 -18.65 -5.51 -24.89
CA SER A 243 -18.39 -4.92 -26.22
C SER A 243 -17.81 -3.50 -26.15
N SER A 244 -17.88 -2.85 -24.98
CA SER A 244 -17.53 -1.43 -24.81
C SER A 244 -16.04 -1.17 -24.57
N ASN A 245 -15.58 0.02 -24.91
CA ASN A 245 -14.26 0.51 -24.49
C ASN A 245 -14.33 0.98 -23.04
N VAL A 246 -13.47 0.41 -22.19
CA VAL A 246 -13.46 0.68 -20.75
C VAL A 246 -12.39 1.70 -20.32
N THR A 247 -11.74 2.36 -21.28
CA THR A 247 -10.74 3.39 -21.00
C THR A 247 -11.36 4.52 -20.16
N GLY A 248 -10.75 4.82 -19.01
CA GLY A 248 -11.23 5.84 -18.06
C GLY A 248 -12.30 5.36 -17.08
N LYS A 249 -12.82 4.13 -17.21
CA LYS A 249 -13.78 3.55 -16.26
C LYS A 249 -13.06 2.91 -15.07
N LYS A 250 -13.69 2.94 -13.89
CA LYS A 250 -13.20 2.29 -12.66
C LYS A 250 -14.10 1.11 -12.28
N PRO A 251 -13.55 -0.10 -12.10
CA PRO A 251 -14.32 -1.21 -11.57
C PRO A 251 -14.53 -1.07 -10.06
N LYS A 252 -15.64 -1.60 -9.55
CA LYS A 252 -15.97 -1.71 -8.12
C LYS A 252 -15.81 -3.16 -7.64
N ARG A 253 -16.27 -4.12 -8.44
CA ARG A 253 -16.23 -5.57 -8.14
C ARG A 253 -16.42 -6.42 -9.39
N ILE A 254 -16.00 -7.68 -9.32
CA ILE A 254 -16.35 -8.73 -10.29
C ILE A 254 -17.24 -9.77 -9.61
N VAL A 255 -18.28 -10.20 -10.32
CA VAL A 255 -19.19 -11.27 -9.93
C VAL A 255 -18.98 -12.44 -10.88
N ILE A 256 -18.64 -13.60 -10.33
CA ILE A 256 -18.37 -14.83 -11.08
C ILE A 256 -19.34 -15.90 -10.59
N TYR A 257 -20.28 -16.31 -11.45
CA TYR A 257 -21.50 -17.02 -11.09
C TYR A 257 -22.26 -16.24 -9.99
N ASP A 258 -22.26 -16.76 -8.77
CA ASP A 258 -22.94 -16.17 -7.61
C ASP A 258 -21.95 -15.64 -6.55
N GLN A 259 -20.65 -15.59 -6.87
CA GLN A 259 -19.60 -15.13 -5.96
C GLN A 259 -19.14 -13.72 -6.34
N GLU A 260 -19.13 -12.81 -5.36
CA GLU A 260 -18.66 -11.44 -5.54
C GLU A 260 -17.25 -11.24 -4.97
N TYR A 261 -16.41 -10.52 -5.72
CA TYR A 261 -15.06 -10.17 -5.34
C TYR A 261 -14.87 -8.65 -5.48
N GLU A 262 -14.60 -7.96 -4.38
CA GLU A 262 -14.27 -6.54 -4.38
C GLU A 262 -12.95 -6.30 -5.13
N ALA A 263 -12.97 -5.38 -6.09
CA ALA A 263 -11.78 -5.04 -6.87
C ALA A 263 -11.95 -3.64 -7.48
N THR A 264 -11.24 -2.68 -6.92
CA THR A 264 -11.28 -1.26 -7.29
C THR A 264 -10.33 -0.89 -8.44
N SER A 265 -9.61 -1.87 -8.98
CA SER A 265 -8.71 -1.70 -10.13
C SER A 265 -8.89 -2.84 -11.14
N TRP A 266 -8.61 -2.56 -12.42
CA TRP A 266 -8.66 -3.59 -13.47
C TRP A 266 -7.68 -4.73 -13.21
N LYS A 267 -6.51 -4.41 -12.62
CA LYS A 267 -5.56 -5.40 -12.12
C LYS A 267 -6.21 -6.31 -11.07
N GLY A 268 -6.89 -5.74 -10.08
CA GLY A 268 -7.61 -6.50 -9.06
C GLY A 268 -8.65 -7.44 -9.66
N ILE A 269 -9.44 -6.95 -10.63
CA ILE A 269 -10.42 -7.76 -11.37
C ILE A 269 -9.74 -8.97 -12.04
N TYR A 270 -8.59 -8.77 -12.67
CA TYR A 270 -7.86 -9.84 -13.36
C TYR A 270 -7.35 -10.92 -12.38
N ILE A 271 -6.79 -10.47 -11.27
CA ILE A 271 -6.27 -11.32 -10.19
C ILE A 271 -7.40 -12.17 -9.62
N SER A 272 -8.49 -11.54 -9.18
CA SER A 272 -9.64 -12.26 -8.59
C SER A 272 -10.21 -13.29 -9.56
N PHE A 273 -10.29 -12.95 -10.85
CA PHE A 273 -10.75 -13.89 -11.86
C PHE A 273 -9.84 -15.11 -12.00
N CYS A 274 -8.52 -14.92 -12.02
CA CYS A 274 -7.59 -16.03 -12.15
C CYS A 274 -7.47 -16.87 -10.88
N GLN A 275 -7.52 -16.25 -9.70
CA GLN A 275 -7.61 -16.98 -8.42
C GLN A 275 -8.86 -17.85 -8.37
N PHE A 276 -10.00 -17.33 -8.84
CA PHE A 276 -11.21 -18.13 -9.00
C PHE A 276 -10.97 -19.35 -9.92
N LEU A 277 -10.36 -19.16 -11.09
CA LEU A 277 -10.05 -20.27 -12.00
C LEU A 277 -9.13 -21.31 -11.37
N CYS A 278 -8.09 -20.87 -10.63
CA CYS A 278 -7.21 -21.76 -9.89
C CYS A 278 -7.98 -22.57 -8.83
N SER A 279 -8.88 -21.93 -8.08
CA SER A 279 -9.69 -22.60 -7.06
C SER A 279 -10.61 -23.69 -7.64
N LYS A 280 -11.07 -23.54 -8.89
CA LYS A 280 -12.00 -24.48 -9.53
C LYS A 280 -11.32 -25.55 -10.37
N LYS A 281 -10.28 -25.18 -11.13
CA LYS A 281 -9.64 -26.05 -12.14
C LYS A 281 -8.14 -25.76 -12.27
N LEU A 282 -7.41 -25.90 -11.16
CA LEU A 282 -5.97 -25.63 -11.05
C LEU A 282 -5.10 -26.24 -12.17
N GLU A 283 -5.22 -27.54 -12.40
CA GLU A 283 -4.40 -28.26 -13.40
C GLU A 283 -4.68 -27.81 -14.84
N GLN A 284 -5.91 -27.36 -15.12
CA GLN A 284 -6.25 -26.77 -16.41
C GLN A 284 -5.62 -25.37 -16.52
N PHE A 285 -5.65 -24.59 -15.44
CA PHE A 285 -5.05 -23.26 -15.41
C PHE A 285 -3.54 -23.26 -15.58
N LYS A 286 -2.81 -24.15 -14.90
CA LYS A 286 -1.36 -24.31 -15.09
C LYS A 286 -0.96 -24.61 -16.55
N LYS A 287 -1.91 -25.11 -17.37
CA LYS A 287 -1.72 -25.48 -18.78
C LYS A 287 -2.41 -24.52 -19.75
N THR A 288 -2.81 -23.33 -19.29
CA THR A 288 -3.47 -22.33 -20.13
C THR A 288 -2.62 -22.01 -21.35
N LYS A 289 -3.27 -21.83 -22.50
CA LYS A 289 -2.60 -21.42 -23.74
C LYS A 289 -2.47 -19.90 -23.86
N LEU A 290 -2.98 -19.16 -22.88
CA LEU A 290 -2.95 -17.70 -22.89
C LEU A 290 -1.50 -17.20 -22.79
N LYS A 291 -1.07 -16.46 -23.81
CA LYS A 291 0.28 -15.88 -23.87
C LYS A 291 0.28 -14.52 -24.57
N GLY A 292 1.19 -13.66 -24.15
CA GLY A 292 1.41 -12.36 -24.79
C GLY A 292 2.20 -12.50 -26.09
N LYS A 293 2.23 -11.43 -26.88
CA LYS A 293 2.91 -11.40 -28.19
C LYS A 293 4.43 -11.59 -28.09
N LYS A 294 5.04 -11.08 -27.01
CA LYS A 294 6.51 -11.10 -26.81
C LYS A 294 6.96 -11.91 -25.59
N ARG A 295 6.06 -12.11 -24.62
CA ARG A 295 6.31 -12.74 -23.32
C ARG A 295 5.06 -13.48 -22.92
N ASP A 296 5.23 -14.59 -22.22
CA ASP A 296 4.10 -15.33 -21.66
C ASP A 296 3.46 -14.51 -20.55
N TYR A 297 2.13 -14.63 -20.39
CA TYR A 297 1.43 -13.93 -19.31
C TYR A 297 1.55 -14.66 -17.98
N PHE A 298 1.90 -15.94 -18.01
CA PHE A 298 2.11 -16.78 -16.85
C PHE A 298 3.49 -17.43 -16.95
N SER A 299 4.28 -17.37 -15.89
CA SER A 299 5.60 -18.01 -15.85
C SER A 299 5.90 -18.55 -14.45
N THR A 300 6.72 -19.60 -14.37
CA THR A 300 7.33 -20.06 -13.11
C THR A 300 8.46 -19.13 -12.66
N SER A 301 8.90 -18.19 -13.50
CA SER A 301 9.94 -17.20 -13.20
C SER A 301 9.44 -15.79 -13.49
N ASP A 302 9.47 -14.93 -12.48
CA ASP A 302 9.08 -13.54 -12.61
C ASP A 302 10.06 -12.65 -13.38
N LYS A 303 11.32 -13.10 -13.58
CA LYS A 303 12.34 -12.39 -14.38
C LYS A 303 11.93 -12.29 -15.85
N GLU A 304 10.97 -13.09 -16.26
CA GLU A 304 10.41 -13.12 -17.60
C GLU A 304 9.28 -12.08 -17.80
N LEU A 305 8.81 -11.44 -16.72
CA LEU A 305 7.66 -10.52 -16.70
C LEU A 305 8.07 -9.07 -16.41
N ARG A 306 7.22 -8.10 -16.75
CA ARG A 306 7.47 -6.67 -16.47
C ARG A 306 7.03 -6.30 -15.06
N VAL A 307 5.84 -6.72 -14.66
CA VAL A 307 5.35 -6.64 -13.28
C VAL A 307 4.59 -7.92 -12.98
N ALA A 308 5.07 -8.66 -12.00
CA ALA A 308 4.57 -9.99 -11.68
C ALA A 308 3.63 -9.95 -10.46
N TYR A 309 2.48 -10.62 -10.56
CA TYR A 309 1.65 -11.04 -9.43
C TYR A 309 1.87 -12.54 -9.22
N TYR A 310 2.24 -12.97 -8.01
CA TYR A 310 2.37 -14.38 -7.70
C TYR A 310 1.01 -15.00 -7.31
N LEU A 311 0.45 -15.83 -8.19
CA LEU A 311 -0.69 -16.69 -7.85
C LEU A 311 -0.20 -17.86 -7.02
N GLU A 312 -0.37 -17.77 -5.69
CA GLU A 312 0.01 -18.82 -4.74
C GLU A 312 -0.68 -20.14 -5.07
N GLU A 313 -1.94 -20.11 -5.49
CA GLU A 313 -2.71 -21.32 -5.81
C GLU A 313 -2.09 -22.10 -6.97
N ALA A 314 -1.43 -21.40 -7.90
CA ALA A 314 -0.81 -22.00 -9.08
C ALA A 314 0.71 -22.14 -8.99
N GLU A 315 1.35 -21.52 -8.00
CA GLU A 315 2.81 -21.36 -7.94
C GLU A 315 3.36 -20.73 -9.24
N LEU A 316 2.61 -19.78 -9.80
CA LEU A 316 2.94 -19.08 -11.05
C LEU A 316 2.91 -17.57 -10.85
N TYR A 317 3.77 -16.88 -11.56
CA TYR A 317 3.72 -15.43 -11.73
C TYR A 317 2.85 -15.06 -12.91
N MET A 318 2.01 -14.04 -12.76
CA MET A 318 1.13 -13.46 -13.75
C MET A 318 1.59 -12.03 -14.09
N GLU A 319 1.61 -11.66 -15.37
CA GLU A 319 1.80 -10.27 -15.80
C GLU A 319 0.58 -9.42 -15.48
N VAL A 320 0.77 -8.36 -14.69
CA VAL A 320 -0.31 -7.46 -14.26
C VAL A 320 -0.14 -6.02 -14.72
N ASN A 321 0.99 -5.65 -15.36
CA ASN A 321 1.15 -4.34 -15.99
C ASN A 321 0.54 -4.33 -17.40
N LEU A 322 -0.79 -4.42 -17.43
CA LEU A 322 -1.60 -4.48 -18.63
C LEU A 322 -2.65 -3.35 -18.62
N SER A 323 -2.96 -2.81 -19.80
CA SER A 323 -4.08 -1.87 -19.90
C SER A 323 -5.41 -2.54 -19.56
N ALA A 324 -6.39 -1.78 -19.08
CA ALA A 324 -7.74 -2.27 -18.79
C ALA A 324 -8.33 -3.12 -19.94
N GLN A 325 -8.15 -2.65 -21.18
CA GLN A 325 -8.61 -3.38 -22.36
C GLN A 325 -7.86 -4.70 -22.58
N SER A 326 -6.56 -4.74 -22.34
CA SER A 326 -5.75 -5.96 -22.46
C SER A 326 -6.16 -6.99 -21.41
N ILE A 327 -6.42 -6.53 -20.17
CA ILE A 327 -6.95 -7.36 -19.09
C ILE A 327 -8.28 -7.98 -19.49
N LEU A 328 -9.22 -7.20 -20.01
CA LEU A 328 -10.51 -7.73 -20.44
C LEU A 328 -10.39 -8.75 -21.57
N ASN A 329 -9.49 -8.52 -22.53
CA ASN A 329 -9.24 -9.48 -23.60
C ASN A 329 -8.66 -10.80 -23.06
N ASN A 330 -7.76 -10.72 -22.07
CA ASN A 330 -7.21 -11.89 -21.40
C ASN A 330 -8.29 -12.66 -20.63
N ILE A 331 -9.18 -11.95 -19.91
CA ILE A 331 -10.30 -12.56 -19.21
C ILE A 331 -11.22 -13.27 -20.22
N LYS A 332 -11.59 -12.64 -21.34
CA LYS A 332 -12.39 -13.28 -22.39
C LYS A 332 -11.74 -14.55 -22.93
N ALA A 333 -10.46 -14.51 -23.26
CA ALA A 333 -9.73 -15.67 -23.76
C ALA A 333 -9.69 -16.83 -22.74
N LEU A 334 -9.53 -16.51 -21.45
CA LEU A 334 -9.63 -17.50 -20.38
C LEU A 334 -11.06 -18.03 -20.22
N MET A 335 -12.09 -17.18 -20.32
CA MET A 335 -13.48 -17.64 -20.29
C MET A 335 -13.77 -18.62 -21.42
N GLU A 336 -13.31 -18.35 -22.64
CA GLU A 336 -13.42 -19.27 -23.78
C GLU A 336 -12.69 -20.60 -23.51
N GLU A 337 -11.45 -20.54 -23.03
CA GLU A 337 -10.64 -21.74 -22.71
C GLU A 337 -11.28 -22.61 -21.62
N PHE A 338 -11.91 -21.98 -20.62
CA PHE A 338 -12.56 -22.66 -19.49
C PHE A 338 -14.05 -22.97 -19.73
N ARG A 339 -14.58 -22.60 -20.90
CA ARG A 339 -15.97 -22.76 -21.33
C ARG A 339 -16.97 -22.06 -20.39
N MET A 340 -16.65 -20.83 -20.00
CA MET A 340 -17.49 -19.96 -19.19
C MET A 340 -18.27 -19.00 -20.09
N ASP A 341 -19.57 -18.89 -19.86
CA ASP A 341 -20.44 -17.94 -20.55
C ASP A 341 -20.27 -16.52 -19.98
N GLN A 342 -20.35 -15.50 -20.83
CA GLN A 342 -20.31 -14.08 -20.47
C GLN A 342 -21.41 -13.69 -19.47
N GLN A 343 -22.57 -14.36 -19.50
CA GLN A 343 -23.64 -14.10 -18.53
C GLN A 343 -23.26 -14.46 -17.08
N ASN A 344 -22.29 -15.36 -16.92
CA ASN A 344 -21.79 -15.81 -15.61
C ASN A 344 -20.65 -14.95 -15.07
N VAL A 345 -20.18 -13.95 -15.82
CA VAL A 345 -19.11 -13.06 -15.35
C VAL A 345 -19.52 -11.62 -15.59
N LYS A 346 -19.76 -10.88 -14.50
CA LYS A 346 -20.22 -9.49 -14.54
C LYS A 346 -19.21 -8.61 -13.82
N ILE A 347 -18.82 -7.50 -14.43
CA ILE A 347 -17.99 -6.49 -13.78
C ILE A 347 -18.87 -5.29 -13.49
N ILE A 348 -18.94 -4.90 -12.23
CA ILE A 348 -19.70 -3.74 -11.76
C ILE A 348 -18.76 -2.55 -11.70
N LEU A 349 -19.18 -1.43 -12.27
CA LEU A 349 -18.40 -0.20 -12.36
C LEU A 349 -18.81 0.79 -11.27
N GLU A 350 -17.88 1.65 -10.88
CA GLU A 350 -18.22 2.85 -10.10
C GLU A 350 -18.97 3.84 -11.00
N LYS A 351 -19.98 4.53 -10.45
CA LYS A 351 -20.62 5.63 -11.17
C LYS A 351 -19.61 6.76 -11.33
N GLY A 352 -19.42 7.19 -12.58
CA GLY A 352 -18.55 8.31 -12.94
C GLY A 352 -19.08 9.66 -12.51
#